data_AF-A0A8T7H804-F1
#
_entry.id   AF-A0A8T7H804-F1
#
_cell.length_a   1.000
_cell.length_b   1.000
_cell.length_c   1.000
_cell.angle_alpha   90.00
_cell.angle_beta   90.00
_cell.angle_gamma   90.00
#
_symmetry.space_group_name_H-M   'P 1'
#
loop_
_entity.id
_entity.type
_entity.pdbx_description
1 polymer ?
#
loop_
_entity_poly.entity_id
_entity_poly.type
_entity_poly.pdbx_seq_one_letter_code
_entity_poly.pdbx_strand_id
1 'polypeptide(L)'
;NAIPFKSLISLSDILSAFLGTGVATQKVSKEYNQLVKDDISEFNILLDLSFDELKKLTDERIAAAIIQNREGKVKIKPGYDGVYGVPMIGEVKEEKIKPVKAGAQKGLEDFYR
;
A
#
# COMPACT_ATOMS: atom_id res chain seq x y z
N ASN A 1 14.71 -24.14 17.07
CA ASN A 1 14.77 -22.77 16.54
C ASN A 1 13.58 -22.53 15.63
N ALA A 2 12.75 -21.54 15.95
CA ALA A 2 11.67 -21.10 15.07
C ALA A 2 12.21 -20.09 14.05
N ILE A 3 11.70 -20.14 12.82
CA ILE A 3 12.01 -19.14 11.78
C ILE A 3 11.27 -17.84 12.17
N PRO A 4 11.95 -16.69 12.22
CA PRO A 4 11.31 -15.42 12.57
C PRO A 4 10.29 -15.00 11.51
N PHE A 5 9.13 -14.48 11.94
CA PHE A 5 8.14 -13.90 11.04
C PHE A 5 8.45 -12.42 10.78
N LYS A 6 8.01 -11.90 9.63
CA LYS A 6 8.07 -10.48 9.29
C LYS A 6 6.66 -9.93 9.10
N SER A 7 6.33 -8.86 9.82
CA SER A 7 5.09 -8.10 9.62
C SER A 7 5.38 -6.92 8.70
N LEU A 8 4.79 -6.94 7.50
CA LEU A 8 4.97 -5.89 6.50
C LEU A 8 3.61 -5.30 6.12
N ILE A 9 3.60 -3.99 5.90
CA ILE A 9 2.52 -3.28 5.23
C ILE A 9 2.77 -3.35 3.72
N SER A 10 1.70 -3.44 2.92
CA SER A 10 1.82 -3.54 1.47
C SER A 10 2.40 -2.28 0.86
N LEU A 11 3.05 -2.39 -0.30
CA LEU A 11 3.56 -1.24 -1.03
C LEU A 11 2.43 -0.29 -1.42
N SER A 12 1.26 -0.82 -1.81
CA SER A 12 0.10 0.01 -2.16
C SER A 12 -0.42 0.84 -0.99
N ASP A 13 -0.43 0.30 0.23
CA ASP A 13 -0.81 1.04 1.44
C ASP A 13 0.17 2.17 1.75
N ILE A 14 1.48 1.90 1.63
CA ILE A 14 2.52 2.91 1.79
C ILE A 14 2.33 4.03 0.76
N LEU A 15 2.19 3.68 -0.52
CA LEU A 15 1.98 4.66 -1.59
C LEU A 15 0.72 5.49 -1.35
N SER A 16 -0.40 4.85 -1.04
CA SER A 16 -1.67 5.49 -0.69
C SER A 16 -1.50 6.55 0.42
N ALA A 17 -0.76 6.21 1.47
CA ALA A 17 -0.50 7.10 2.59
C ALA A 17 0.31 8.36 2.23
N PHE A 18 1.26 8.26 1.29
CA PHE A 18 2.05 9.40 0.82
C PHE A 18 1.39 10.17 -0.34
N LEU A 19 0.56 9.50 -1.14
CA LEU A 19 -0.17 10.11 -2.26
C LEU A 19 -1.46 10.80 -1.82
N GLY A 20 -1.91 10.55 -0.58
CA GLY A 20 -3.09 11.17 0.03
C GLY A 20 -4.42 10.74 -0.61
N THR A 21 -4.48 9.51 -1.12
CA THR A 21 -5.63 8.97 -1.85
C THR A 21 -5.81 7.51 -1.47
N GLY A 22 -7.05 6.99 -1.43
CA GLY A 22 -7.29 5.58 -1.12
C GLY A 22 -6.48 4.56 -1.96
N VAL A 23 -6.21 3.41 -1.34
CA VAL A 23 -5.39 2.30 -1.87
C VAL A 23 -5.92 1.77 -3.21
N ALA A 24 -7.24 1.73 -3.39
CA ALA A 24 -7.90 1.22 -4.60
C ALA A 24 -7.94 2.24 -5.77
N THR A 25 -7.29 3.39 -5.65
CA THR A 25 -7.32 4.40 -6.71
C THR A 25 -6.38 4.05 -7.87
N GLN A 26 -6.76 4.45 -9.09
CA GLN A 26 -5.90 4.27 -10.27
C GLN A 26 -4.54 4.97 -10.12
N LYS A 27 -4.48 6.05 -9.33
CA LYS A 27 -3.23 6.77 -9.03
C LYS A 27 -2.24 5.87 -8.29
N VAL A 28 -2.69 5.19 -7.22
CA VAL A 28 -1.88 4.24 -6.46
C VAL A 28 -1.48 3.06 -7.34
N SER A 29 -2.43 2.47 -8.08
CA SER A 29 -2.14 1.34 -8.97
C SER A 29 -1.10 1.69 -10.04
N LYS A 30 -1.16 2.89 -10.64
CA LYS A 30 -0.16 3.34 -11.61
C LYS A 30 1.23 3.44 -11.00
N GLU A 31 1.35 4.09 -9.84
CA GLU A 31 2.63 4.24 -9.14
C GLU A 31 3.20 2.88 -8.72
N TYR A 32 2.36 2.00 -8.16
CA TYR A 32 2.72 0.63 -7.80
C TYR A 32 3.29 -0.12 -9.01
N ASN A 33 2.57 -0.10 -10.14
CA ASN A 33 3.01 -0.80 -11.36
C ASN A 33 4.30 -0.18 -11.95
N GLN A 34 4.54 1.11 -11.73
CA GLN A 34 5.79 1.75 -12.14
C GLN A 34 6.99 1.33 -11.29
N LEU A 35 6.78 0.94 -10.03
CA LEU A 35 7.83 0.45 -9.16
C LEU A 35 8.08 -1.05 -9.34
N VAL A 36 7.03 -1.85 -9.56
CA VAL A 36 7.08 -3.32 -9.66
C VAL A 36 7.34 -3.80 -11.10
N LYS A 37 7.98 -2.97 -11.92
CA LYS A 37 8.33 -3.30 -13.31
C LYS A 37 9.79 -3.78 -13.42
N ASP A 38 10.17 -4.25 -14.61
CA ASP A 38 11.57 -4.53 -14.98
C ASP A 38 12.29 -5.46 -13.98
N ASP A 39 11.70 -6.65 -13.78
CA ASP A 39 12.17 -7.73 -12.88
C ASP A 39 12.21 -7.41 -11.37
N ILE A 40 11.75 -6.24 -10.96
CA ILE A 40 11.66 -5.85 -9.54
C ILE A 40 10.27 -6.24 -8.99
N SER A 41 10.24 -7.11 -7.99
CA SER A 41 8.99 -7.50 -7.31
C SER A 41 8.69 -6.61 -6.09
N GLU A 42 7.43 -6.58 -5.63
CA GLU A 42 7.06 -5.90 -4.39
C GLU A 42 7.90 -6.40 -3.19
N PHE A 43 8.08 -7.72 -3.07
CA PHE A 43 8.90 -8.28 -2.00
C PHE A 43 10.34 -7.77 -2.07
N ASN A 44 10.92 -7.67 -3.27
CA ASN A 44 12.26 -7.15 -3.44
C ASN A 44 12.38 -5.69 -2.96
N ILE A 45 11.39 -4.85 -3.29
CA ILE A 45 11.30 -3.47 -2.81
C ILE A 45 11.21 -3.42 -1.28
N LEU A 46 10.30 -4.20 -0.70
CA LEU A 46 10.02 -4.17 0.74
C LEU A 46 11.14 -4.80 1.58
N LEU A 47 11.85 -5.81 1.07
CA LEU A 47 12.76 -6.65 1.85
C LEU A 47 14.24 -6.50 1.51
N ASP A 48 14.59 -6.25 0.26
CA ASP A 48 15.96 -6.43 -0.22
C ASP A 48 16.62 -5.11 -0.62
N LEU A 49 15.92 -4.25 -1.39
CA LEU A 49 16.52 -3.02 -1.93
C LEU A 49 17.07 -2.11 -0.82
N SER A 50 18.24 -1.53 -1.08
CA SER A 50 18.87 -0.55 -0.21
C SER A 50 18.15 0.81 -0.27
N PHE A 51 18.41 1.67 0.72
CA PHE A 51 17.83 3.01 0.75
C PHE A 51 18.20 3.83 -0.50
N ASP A 52 19.45 3.74 -0.97
CA ASP A 52 19.92 4.43 -2.18
C ASP A 52 19.24 3.92 -3.47
N GLU A 53 18.96 2.62 -3.57
CA GLU A 53 18.20 2.07 -4.69
C GLU A 53 16.75 2.53 -4.64
N LEU A 54 16.12 2.51 -3.47
CA LEU A 54 14.76 3.00 -3.28
C LEU A 54 14.63 4.48 -3.66
N LYS A 55 15.60 5.32 -3.30
CA LYS A 55 15.63 6.75 -3.69
C LYS A 55 15.73 7.00 -5.20
N LYS A 56 16.24 6.02 -5.97
CA LYS A 56 16.26 6.10 -7.43
C LYS A 56 14.92 5.70 -8.04
N LEU A 57 14.16 4.86 -7.33
CA LEU A 57 12.86 4.37 -7.78
C LEU A 57 11.71 5.28 -7.36
N THR A 58 11.77 5.90 -6.18
CA THR A 58 10.68 6.68 -5.60
C THR A 58 11.17 7.83 -4.71
N ASP A 59 10.24 8.62 -4.19
CA ASP A 59 10.51 9.75 -3.29
C ASP A 59 11.22 9.30 -2.00
N GLU A 60 12.11 10.14 -1.47
CA GLU A 60 12.88 9.86 -0.26
C GLU A 60 12.01 9.53 0.96
N ARG A 61 10.82 10.13 1.06
CA ARG A 61 9.88 9.86 2.16
C ARG A 61 9.28 8.45 2.07
N ILE A 62 8.99 7.99 0.84
CA ILE A 62 8.48 6.64 0.59
C ILE A 62 9.60 5.61 0.84
N ALA A 63 10.81 5.88 0.37
CA ALA A 63 11.98 5.06 0.65
C ALA A 63 12.21 4.89 2.16
N ALA A 64 12.15 5.98 2.93
CA ALA A 64 12.28 5.94 4.39
C ALA A 64 11.17 5.12 5.06
N ALA A 65 9.94 5.21 4.57
CA ALA A 65 8.82 4.41 5.09
C ALA A 65 8.98 2.91 4.80
N ILE A 66 9.52 2.54 3.63
CA ILE A 66 9.82 1.14 3.30
C ILE A 66 10.88 0.58 4.25
N ILE A 67 11.94 1.35 4.55
CA ILE A 67 12.94 0.96 5.55
C ILE A 67 12.31 0.78 6.93
N GLN A 68 11.47 1.72 7.39
CA GLN A 68 10.78 1.58 8.67
C GLN A 68 9.84 0.38 8.73
N ASN A 69 9.16 0.05 7.62
CA ASN A 69 8.30 -1.12 7.49
C ASN A 69 9.14 -2.41 7.63
N ARG A 70 10.28 -2.48 6.96
CA ARG A 70 11.23 -3.60 7.05
C ARG A 70 11.76 -3.82 8.47
N GLU A 71 11.97 -2.72 9.20
CA GLU A 71 12.47 -2.73 10.58
C GLU A 71 11.36 -2.92 11.63
N GLY A 72 10.08 -2.99 11.23
CA GLY A 72 8.95 -3.09 12.15
C GLY A 72 8.74 -1.84 13.01
N LYS A 73 9.23 -0.68 12.58
CA LYS A 73 9.13 0.61 13.31
C LYS A 73 7.85 1.38 13.02
N VAL A 74 7.02 0.90 12.09
CA VAL A 74 5.74 1.53 11.78
C VAL A 74 4.78 1.34 12.94
N LYS A 75 4.19 2.46 13.41
CA LYS A 75 3.11 2.42 14.40
C LYS A 75 1.81 2.05 13.71
N ILE A 76 1.06 1.13 14.31
CA ILE A 76 -0.25 0.69 13.81
C ILE A 76 -1.28 1.00 14.90
N LYS A 77 -2.35 1.71 14.53
CA LYS A 77 -3.53 1.82 15.37
C LYS A 77 -4.27 0.48 15.30
N PRO A 78 -4.45 -0.24 16.42
CA PRO A 78 -5.09 -1.55 16.40
C PRO A 78 -6.54 -1.46 15.91
N GLY A 79 -6.96 -2.50 15.19
CA GLY A 79 -8.35 -2.72 14.82
C GLY A 79 -9.17 -3.31 15.97
N TYR A 80 -10.48 -3.43 15.80
CA TYR A 80 -11.41 -4.00 16.79
C TYR A 80 -12.68 -4.53 16.08
N ASP A 81 -13.31 -5.58 16.62
CA ASP A 81 -14.63 -6.09 16.21
C ASP A 81 -14.92 -6.12 14.70
N GLY A 82 -13.97 -6.64 13.91
CA GLY A 82 -14.10 -6.75 12.45
C GLY A 82 -13.64 -5.51 11.66
N VAL A 83 -13.18 -4.46 12.33
CA VAL A 83 -12.51 -3.30 11.74
C VAL A 83 -11.00 -3.54 11.73
N TYR A 84 -10.37 -3.39 10.56
CA TYR A 84 -8.93 -3.50 10.42
C TYR A 84 -8.19 -2.35 11.12
N GLY A 85 -6.97 -2.63 11.58
CA GLY A 85 -6.06 -1.61 12.09
C GLY A 85 -5.59 -0.67 10.99
N VAL A 86 -5.11 0.52 11.39
CA VAL A 86 -4.66 1.56 10.45
C VAL A 86 -3.17 1.84 10.69
N PRO A 87 -2.31 1.64 9.68
CA PRO A 87 -0.91 2.02 9.80
C PRO A 87 -0.76 3.54 9.82
N MET A 88 0.01 4.05 10.79
CA MET A 88 0.31 5.47 10.93
C MET A 88 1.60 5.79 10.16
N ILE A 89 1.49 5.83 8.84
CA ILE A 89 2.60 6.17 7.93
C ILE A 89 2.20 7.40 7.12
N GLY A 90 3.10 8.35 6.88
CA GLY A 90 2.83 9.46 5.96
C GLY A 90 1.72 10.41 6.43
N GLU A 91 1.11 11.13 5.48
CA GLU A 91 0.07 12.13 5.73
C GLU A 91 -1.33 11.52 5.55
N VAL A 92 -1.62 10.40 6.24
CA VAL A 92 -2.96 9.81 6.14
C VAL A 92 -3.98 10.78 6.75
N LYS A 93 -4.73 11.46 5.88
CA LYS A 93 -6.01 12.05 6.26
C LYS A 93 -6.97 10.87 6.44
N GLU A 94 -7.67 10.81 7.57
CA GLU A 94 -8.74 9.83 7.76
C GLU A 94 -9.77 9.97 6.63
N GLU A 95 -9.65 9.14 5.59
CA GLU A 95 -10.69 9.01 4.59
C GLU A 95 -11.84 8.28 5.26
N LYS A 96 -12.92 9.02 5.57
CA LYS A 96 -14.23 8.41 5.80
C LYS A 96 -14.47 7.47 4.61
N ILE A 97 -14.61 6.17 4.87
CA ILE A 97 -15.03 5.20 3.86
C ILE A 97 -16.33 5.75 3.25
N LYS A 98 -16.21 6.38 2.08
CA LYS A 98 -17.40 6.82 1.35
C LYS A 98 -18.02 5.53 0.81
N PRO A 99 -19.34 5.32 0.99
CA PRO A 99 -19.98 4.19 0.33
C PRO A 99 -19.64 4.27 -1.14
N VAL A 100 -19.13 3.18 -1.70
CA VAL A 100 -18.91 3.05 -3.14
C VAL A 100 -20.22 3.46 -3.79
N LYS A 101 -20.21 4.57 -4.55
CA LYS A 101 -21.39 4.93 -5.33
C LYS A 101 -21.66 3.74 -6.23
N ALA A 102 -22.80 3.08 -6.05
CA ALA A 102 -23.31 2.10 -6.98
C ALA A 102 -23.52 2.82 -8.32
N GLY A 103 -22.47 2.90 -9.13
CA GLY A 103 -22.65 3.11 -10.56
C GLY A 103 -23.54 1.97 -11.05
N ALA A 104 -24.50 2.27 -11.92
CA ALA A 104 -25.43 1.28 -12.46
C ALA A 104 -24.66 0.04 -12.90
N GLN A 105 -24.70 -0.99 -12.06
CA GLN A 105 -24.00 -2.24 -12.29
C GLN A 105 -24.84 -2.93 -13.36
N LYS A 106 -24.25 -3.17 -14.54
CA LYS A 106 -24.92 -3.89 -15.61
C LYS A 106 -25.48 -5.20 -15.04
N GLY A 107 -26.76 -5.46 -15.28
CA GLY A 107 -27.41 -6.65 -14.82
C GLY A 107 -26.74 -7.87 -15.46
N LEU A 108 -26.83 -9.03 -14.80
CA LEU A 108 -26.33 -10.30 -15.36
C LEU A 108 -26.88 -10.54 -16.78
N GLU A 109 -28.12 -10.11 -17.03
CA GLU A 109 -28.80 -10.15 -18.32
C GLU A 109 -28.14 -9.30 -19.42
N ASP A 110 -27.48 -8.20 -19.05
CA ASP A 110 -26.78 -7.32 -20.01
C ASP A 110 -25.49 -7.96 -20.55
N PHE A 111 -25.02 -9.06 -19.95
CA PHE A 111 -23.84 -9.81 -20.38
C PHE A 111 -24.15 -10.99 -21.30
N TYR A 112 -25.41 -11.40 -21.40
CA TYR A 112 -25.86 -12.52 -22.24
C TYR A 112 -26.54 -12.08 -23.55
N ARG A 113 -26.57 -10.78 -23.84
CA ARG A 113 -27.08 -10.21 -25.09
C ARG A 113 -25.93 -9.84 -26.01
#